data_AF-A0A0F9K366-F1
#
_entry.id   AF-A0A0F9K366-F1
#
_cell.length_a   1.000
_cell.length_b   1.000
_cell.length_c   1.000
_cell.angle_alpha   90.00
_cell.angle_beta   90.00
_cell.angle_gamma   90.00
#
_symmetry.space_group_name_H-M   'P 1'
#
loop_
_entity.id
_entity.type
_entity.pdbx_description
1 polymer ?
#
loop_
_entity_poly.entity_id
_entity_poly.type
_entity_poly.pdbx_seq_one_letter_code
_entity_poly.pdbx_strand_id
1 'polypeptide(L)'
;MELKSIIKLYCEIRTIQFSKKILKEDKKKLIQKRVENFDPRIFELFVIFKRFIGIHDNYSKNWMEQSIILEGKKTVKFLSRSLENIKKESVLNQILEENLSSVQKFKGILKKNLYKNTILSLKSKSAIINIIRKETLNEEDNNNLISILSILPTEDLISLLGYDFTKNKENITHVSYTTLELIEDVRKTLEAVLPTYIEIGGKNIKLLRKGRLSENKLGTIFGQTDYYIRDIVKPAVKNNPAYLIGLDKLDEFEFNIKALLAEKSMKTVQFFERYRRVNDPPISTKYKIFELNPQFIKDYFDTIDSIKKAYWLGYIYAEGWVSKKGKYGIVFGIECHVDDRILLDRFADTVGLSEGAVKSRNTRPNMVRVEIHNKDFANNLTRLGVVQKKSRKLTLPNLGSRELYLAFLMGLFDGDGTMGYTTLTSASKVLLEQIKDKFNLPYRVRPVLWKGERNDVYRISLGGALFNEMVANYEFSLTRKRTKFNVRRHEVHKQFEGLMSKEKLQELVWKKSINKIAMDYGVWRYNVASLCKKWGIKLPPSGYWNKKRFLR
;
A
#
# COMPACT_ATOMS: atom_id res chain seq x y z
N MET A 1 20.77 -11.72 0.90
CA MET A 1 20.17 -13.07 0.75
C MET A 1 19.61 -13.16 -0.66
N GLU A 2 20.12 -14.05 -1.52
CA GLU A 2 19.78 -14.04 -2.95
C GLU A 2 18.36 -14.57 -3.22
N LEU A 3 17.58 -13.84 -4.04
CA LEU A 3 16.18 -14.10 -4.39
C LEU A 3 15.92 -15.53 -4.88
N LYS A 4 16.88 -16.11 -5.61
CA LYS A 4 16.83 -17.49 -6.13
C LYS A 4 16.72 -18.52 -5.00
N SER A 5 17.39 -18.28 -3.88
CA SER A 5 17.42 -19.17 -2.72
C SER A 5 16.08 -19.12 -1.96
N ILE A 6 15.48 -17.94 -1.84
CA ILE A 6 14.17 -17.75 -1.20
C ILE A 6 13.05 -18.43 -2.01
N ILE A 7 13.09 -18.29 -3.34
CA ILE A 7 12.13 -18.94 -4.24
C ILE A 7 12.27 -20.46 -4.17
N LYS A 8 13.50 -20.97 -4.11
CA LYS A 8 13.76 -22.41 -3.95
C LYS A 8 13.17 -22.96 -2.64
N LEU A 9 13.40 -22.29 -1.52
CA LEU A 9 12.82 -22.67 -0.22
C LEU A 9 11.28 -22.68 -0.28
N TYR A 10 10.69 -21.65 -0.88
CA TYR A 10 9.24 -21.55 -1.04
C TYR A 10 8.64 -22.73 -1.82
N CYS A 11 9.27 -23.10 -2.95
CA CYS A 11 8.84 -24.24 -3.76
C CYS A 11 9.01 -25.59 -3.02
N GLU A 12 10.09 -25.76 -2.25
CA GLU A 12 10.31 -26.95 -1.42
C GLU A 12 9.23 -27.10 -0.33
N ILE A 13 8.87 -26.01 0.35
CA ILE A 13 7.81 -25.99 1.37
C ILE A 13 6.44 -26.31 0.76
N ARG A 14 6.11 -25.70 -0.40
CA ARG A 14 4.86 -25.98 -1.12
C ARG A 14 4.77 -27.44 -1.55
N THR A 15 5.86 -28.01 -2.03
CA THR A 15 5.91 -29.43 -2.43
C THR A 15 5.61 -30.35 -1.25
N ILE A 16 6.15 -30.06 -0.06
CA ILE A 16 5.86 -30.84 1.16
C ILE A 16 4.39 -30.66 1.60
N GLN A 17 3.89 -29.42 1.59
CA GLN A 17 2.54 -29.08 2.04
C GLN A 17 1.46 -29.76 1.19
N PHE A 18 1.64 -29.79 -0.13
CA PHE A 18 0.66 -30.35 -1.08
C PHE A 18 0.92 -31.79 -1.48
N SER A 19 2.02 -32.41 -1.03
CA SER A 19 2.27 -33.83 -1.28
C SER A 19 1.18 -34.69 -0.63
N LYS A 20 0.54 -35.55 -1.42
CA LYS A 20 -0.41 -36.57 -0.93
C LYS A 20 0.31 -37.80 -0.35
N LYS A 21 1.62 -37.92 -0.57
CA LYS A 21 2.45 -39.05 -0.13
C LYS A 21 3.06 -38.85 1.27
N ILE A 22 3.04 -37.63 1.80
CA ILE A 22 3.61 -37.30 3.12
C ILE A 22 2.45 -37.20 4.11
N LEU A 23 2.54 -37.91 5.23
CA LEU A 23 1.54 -37.86 6.28
C LEU A 23 1.47 -36.46 6.91
N LYS A 24 0.27 -36.05 7.31
CA LYS A 24 -0.01 -34.68 7.78
C LYS A 24 0.84 -34.29 8.99
N GLU A 25 1.17 -35.25 9.85
CA GLU A 25 2.00 -35.07 11.05
C GLU A 25 3.48 -34.87 10.70
N ASP A 26 3.97 -35.48 9.62
CA ASP A 26 5.36 -35.41 9.17
C ASP A 26 5.66 -34.18 8.30
N LYS A 27 4.65 -33.64 7.62
CA LYS A 27 4.78 -32.41 6.82
C LYS A 27 5.32 -31.26 7.66
N LYS A 28 4.85 -31.13 8.90
CA LYS A 28 5.26 -30.05 9.82
C LYS A 28 6.75 -30.17 10.17
N LYS A 29 7.23 -31.38 10.48
CA LYS A 29 8.64 -31.65 10.80
C LYS A 29 9.56 -31.41 9.60
N LEU A 30 9.14 -31.84 8.40
CA LEU A 30 9.91 -31.67 7.17
C LEU A 30 10.06 -30.20 6.75
N ILE A 31 8.97 -29.43 6.83
CA ILE A 31 9.00 -27.98 6.56
C ILE A 31 9.89 -27.27 7.56
N GLN A 32 9.78 -27.62 8.84
CA GLN A 32 10.60 -27.03 9.90
C GLN A 32 12.09 -27.27 9.67
N LYS A 33 12.49 -28.51 9.37
CA LYS A 33 13.89 -28.87 9.06
C LYS A 33 14.46 -28.14 7.83
N ARG A 34 13.62 -27.83 6.84
CA ARG A 34 14.04 -27.09 5.62
C ARG A 34 14.27 -25.60 5.90
N VAL A 35 13.48 -25.02 6.78
CA VAL A 35 13.65 -23.63 7.23
C VAL A 35 14.88 -23.51 8.15
N GLU A 36 15.06 -24.48 9.08
CA GLU A 36 16.24 -24.59 9.94
C GLU A 36 17.55 -24.63 9.14
N ASN A 37 17.61 -25.43 8.09
CA ASN A 37 18.78 -25.56 7.22
C ASN A 37 19.02 -24.32 6.33
N PHE A 38 18.01 -23.46 6.14
CA PHE A 38 18.09 -22.31 5.25
C PHE A 38 18.61 -21.04 5.94
N ASP A 39 18.16 -20.77 7.17
CA ASP A 39 18.73 -19.71 8.02
C ASP A 39 18.57 -20.05 9.51
N PRO A 40 19.66 -20.45 10.20
CA PRO A 40 19.62 -20.83 11.61
C PRO A 40 19.10 -19.72 12.55
N ARG A 41 19.29 -18.44 12.18
CA ARG A 41 18.87 -17.28 13.01
C ARG A 41 17.35 -17.08 13.00
N ILE A 42 16.70 -17.41 11.89
CA ILE A 42 15.22 -17.40 11.79
C ILE A 42 14.63 -18.47 12.70
N PHE A 43 15.31 -19.61 12.82
CA PHE A 43 14.91 -20.69 13.70
C PHE A 43 15.14 -20.36 15.19
N GLU A 44 16.26 -19.73 15.54
CA GLU A 44 16.50 -19.24 16.92
C GLU A 44 15.39 -18.28 17.37
N LEU A 45 14.97 -17.35 16.50
CA LEU A 45 13.83 -16.46 16.74
C LEU A 45 12.53 -17.27 17.00
N PHE A 46 12.29 -18.31 16.18
CA PHE A 46 11.13 -19.20 16.31
C PHE A 46 11.14 -20.01 17.61
N VAL A 47 12.30 -20.49 18.06
CA VAL A 47 12.49 -21.20 19.34
C VAL A 47 12.25 -20.27 20.53
N ILE A 48 12.70 -19.02 20.45
CA ILE A 48 12.41 -17.97 21.45
C ILE A 48 10.90 -17.72 21.54
N PHE A 49 10.20 -17.62 20.40
CA PHE A 49 8.75 -17.45 20.37
C PHE A 49 7.96 -18.66 20.89
N LYS A 50 8.51 -19.88 20.73
CA LYS A 50 7.91 -21.14 21.23
C LYS A 50 7.81 -21.20 22.76
N ARG A 51 8.59 -20.38 23.49
CA ARG A 51 8.53 -20.27 24.96
C ARG A 51 7.29 -19.54 25.47
N PHE A 52 6.52 -18.91 24.58
CA PHE A 52 5.28 -18.20 24.91
C PHE A 52 4.05 -19.01 24.46
N ILE A 53 3.60 -19.92 25.33
CA ILE A 53 2.60 -20.98 25.08
C ILE A 53 1.25 -20.46 24.53
N GLY A 54 0.89 -19.20 24.78
CA GLY A 54 -0.38 -18.62 24.30
C GLY A 54 -0.39 -18.12 22.85
N ILE A 55 0.76 -17.99 22.19
CA ILE A 55 0.89 -17.32 20.88
C ILE A 55 0.97 -18.34 19.72
N HIS A 56 1.51 -19.53 19.97
CA HIS A 56 1.95 -20.47 18.94
C HIS A 56 0.82 -21.02 18.05
N ASP A 57 -0.36 -21.32 18.60
CA ASP A 57 -1.40 -22.01 17.83
C ASP A 57 -2.16 -21.08 16.87
N ASN A 58 -2.26 -19.78 17.20
CA ASN A 58 -2.85 -18.77 16.30
C ASN A 58 -1.86 -18.25 15.26
N TYR A 59 -0.55 -18.19 15.58
CA TYR A 59 0.47 -17.66 14.68
C TYR A 59 0.83 -18.61 13.51
N SER A 60 0.85 -19.93 13.76
CA SER A 60 1.39 -20.91 12.79
C SER A 60 0.52 -21.15 11.55
N LYS A 61 -0.80 -20.92 11.64
CA LYS A 61 -1.75 -21.32 10.58
C LYS A 61 -2.07 -20.19 9.60
N ASN A 62 -2.37 -18.99 10.10
CA ASN A 62 -2.95 -17.92 9.26
C ASN A 62 -1.92 -16.97 8.65
N TRP A 63 -0.83 -16.66 9.36
CA TRP A 63 0.11 -15.62 8.91
C TRP A 63 1.00 -16.11 7.76
N MET A 64 1.48 -17.35 7.84
CA MET A 64 2.36 -17.92 6.83
C MET A 64 1.60 -18.18 5.50
N GLU A 65 0.36 -18.66 5.56
CA GLU A 65 -0.50 -18.80 4.38
C GLU A 65 -0.89 -17.45 3.78
N GLN A 66 -1.28 -16.45 4.59
CA GLN A 66 -1.71 -15.15 4.05
C GLN A 66 -0.59 -14.34 3.43
N SER A 67 0.62 -14.36 4.03
CA SER A 67 1.79 -13.64 3.49
C SER A 67 2.26 -14.24 2.17
N ILE A 68 2.18 -15.57 2.05
CA ILE A 68 2.47 -16.31 0.80
C ILE A 68 1.41 -16.07 -0.28
N ILE A 69 0.12 -16.04 0.09
CA ILE A 69 -0.99 -15.85 -0.85
C ILE A 69 -1.00 -14.42 -1.40
N LEU A 70 -0.69 -13.41 -0.59
CA LEU A 70 -0.63 -12.01 -1.04
C LEU A 70 0.50 -11.80 -2.05
N GLU A 71 1.68 -12.33 -1.76
CA GLU A 71 2.85 -12.18 -2.62
C GLU A 71 2.72 -13.00 -3.92
N GLY A 72 2.12 -14.19 -3.81
CA GLY A 72 1.73 -15.00 -4.97
C GLY A 72 0.68 -14.32 -5.86
N LYS A 73 -0.35 -13.69 -5.29
CA LYS A 73 -1.39 -12.97 -6.06
C LYS A 73 -0.83 -11.74 -6.79
N LYS A 74 0.09 -10.99 -6.17
CA LYS A 74 0.78 -9.86 -6.81
C LYS A 74 1.66 -10.33 -7.97
N THR A 75 2.41 -11.41 -7.75
CA THR A 75 3.31 -12.00 -8.75
C THR A 75 2.55 -12.61 -9.93
N VAL A 76 1.44 -13.30 -9.69
CA VAL A 76 0.57 -13.88 -10.75
C VAL A 76 -0.10 -12.78 -11.58
N LYS A 77 -0.56 -11.69 -10.96
CA LYS A 77 -1.15 -10.55 -11.66
C LYS A 77 -0.14 -9.82 -12.56
N PHE A 78 1.11 -9.70 -12.09
CA PHE A 78 2.22 -9.14 -12.85
C PHE A 78 2.59 -10.05 -14.05
N LEU A 79 2.74 -11.37 -13.81
CA LEU A 79 3.05 -12.35 -14.84
C LEU A 79 1.94 -12.48 -15.90
N SER A 80 0.67 -12.41 -15.50
CA SER A 80 -0.48 -12.47 -16.43
C SER A 80 -0.48 -11.29 -17.41
N ARG A 81 -0.17 -10.08 -16.93
CA ARG A 81 -0.05 -8.87 -17.77
C ARG A 81 1.16 -8.94 -18.70
N SER A 82 2.30 -9.42 -18.19
CA SER A 82 3.49 -9.60 -19.02
C SER A 82 3.28 -10.68 -20.10
N LEU A 83 2.53 -11.74 -19.80
CA LEU A 83 2.18 -12.80 -20.77
C LEU A 83 1.15 -12.34 -21.82
N GLU A 84 0.18 -11.48 -21.47
CA GLU A 84 -0.73 -10.85 -22.44
C GLU A 84 -0.01 -9.95 -23.43
N ASN A 85 1.03 -9.23 -22.97
CA ASN A 85 1.84 -8.36 -23.82
C ASN A 85 2.80 -9.16 -24.73
N ILE A 86 3.38 -10.25 -24.22
CA ILE A 86 4.23 -11.17 -25.01
C ILE A 86 3.43 -11.86 -26.13
N LYS A 87 2.17 -12.23 -25.87
CA LYS A 87 1.32 -12.93 -26.85
C LYS A 87 0.91 -12.09 -28.06
N LYS A 88 0.91 -10.75 -27.97
CA LYS A 88 0.34 -9.88 -29.01
C LYS A 88 1.33 -9.34 -30.05
N GLU A 89 2.64 -9.28 -29.77
CA GLU A 89 3.57 -8.56 -30.67
C GLU A 89 4.82 -9.35 -31.13
N SER A 90 5.35 -10.32 -30.36
CA SER A 90 6.69 -10.87 -30.70
C SER A 90 6.68 -12.03 -31.69
N VAL A 91 5.57 -12.76 -31.81
CA VAL A 91 5.51 -13.98 -32.64
C VAL A 91 5.09 -13.67 -34.08
N LEU A 92 4.22 -12.68 -34.30
CA LEU A 92 3.76 -12.32 -35.65
C LEU A 92 4.88 -11.71 -36.50
N ASN A 93 5.71 -10.84 -35.91
CA ASN A 93 6.75 -10.12 -36.65
C ASN A 93 7.99 -10.99 -36.94
N GLN A 94 8.32 -11.97 -36.09
CA GLN A 94 9.42 -12.91 -36.37
C GLN A 94 9.07 -14.00 -37.39
N ILE A 95 7.78 -14.31 -37.58
CA ILE A 95 7.33 -15.29 -38.60
C ILE A 95 7.35 -14.68 -40.01
N LEU A 96 7.15 -13.37 -40.12
CA LEU A 96 7.01 -12.67 -41.40
C LEU A 96 8.35 -12.27 -42.05
N GLU A 97 9.47 -12.21 -41.31
CA GLU A 97 10.70 -11.59 -41.82
C GLU A 97 11.96 -12.48 -41.97
N GLU A 98 12.03 -13.75 -41.54
CA GLU A 98 13.27 -14.54 -41.71
C GLU A 98 13.11 -16.00 -42.21
N ASN A 99 13.56 -16.21 -43.46
CA ASN A 99 14.04 -17.43 -44.13
C ASN A 99 13.28 -18.79 -43.95
N LEU A 100 12.66 -19.25 -45.04
CA LEU A 100 11.92 -20.52 -45.19
C LEU A 100 12.65 -21.81 -44.71
N SER A 101 13.99 -21.82 -44.70
CA SER A 101 14.81 -22.98 -44.29
C SER A 101 14.79 -23.23 -42.77
N SER A 102 14.86 -22.16 -41.97
CA SER A 102 14.86 -22.22 -40.50
C SER A 102 13.49 -22.63 -39.96
N VAL A 103 12.43 -22.15 -40.61
CA VAL A 103 11.04 -22.50 -40.31
C VAL A 103 10.80 -24.01 -40.51
N GLN A 104 11.27 -24.59 -41.62
CA GLN A 104 11.12 -26.04 -41.86
C GLN A 104 11.88 -26.90 -40.84
N LYS A 105 13.08 -26.46 -40.42
CA LYS A 105 13.88 -27.14 -39.39
C LYS A 105 13.19 -27.08 -38.01
N PHE A 106 12.63 -25.93 -37.64
CA PHE A 106 11.84 -25.76 -36.43
C PHE A 106 10.55 -26.60 -36.45
N LYS A 107 9.81 -26.61 -37.57
CA LYS A 107 8.63 -27.47 -37.76
C LYS A 107 8.99 -28.96 -37.60
N GLY A 108 10.17 -29.38 -38.04
CA GLY A 108 10.69 -30.74 -37.84
C GLY A 108 11.01 -31.08 -36.38
N ILE A 109 11.68 -30.18 -35.66
CA ILE A 109 12.01 -30.34 -34.22
C ILE A 109 10.73 -30.38 -33.38
N LEU A 110 9.80 -29.47 -33.64
CA LEU A 110 8.52 -29.38 -32.94
C LEU A 110 7.67 -30.64 -33.16
N LYS A 111 7.63 -31.18 -34.39
CA LYS A 111 6.99 -32.48 -34.66
C LYS A 111 7.62 -33.60 -33.83
N LYS A 112 8.95 -33.70 -33.80
CA LYS A 112 9.67 -34.73 -33.03
C LYS A 112 9.40 -34.64 -31.53
N ASN A 113 9.29 -33.42 -30.99
CA ASN A 113 9.04 -33.18 -29.57
C ASN A 113 7.55 -33.37 -29.20
N LEU A 114 6.62 -33.08 -30.12
CA LEU A 114 5.18 -33.35 -29.96
C LEU A 114 4.90 -34.85 -29.76
N TYR A 115 5.61 -35.73 -30.47
CA TYR A 115 5.48 -37.17 -30.28
C TYR A 115 6.00 -37.64 -28.91
N LYS A 116 7.04 -36.99 -28.39
CA LYS A 116 7.65 -37.31 -27.09
C LYS A 116 6.90 -36.75 -25.89
N ASN A 117 6.06 -35.73 -26.07
CA ASN A 117 5.27 -35.13 -25.00
C ASN A 117 4.17 -36.11 -24.53
N THR A 118 4.13 -36.44 -23.25
CA THR A 118 3.15 -37.41 -22.69
C THR A 118 1.88 -36.77 -22.15
N ILE A 119 1.84 -35.44 -22.05
CA ILE A 119 0.77 -34.67 -21.39
C ILE A 119 -0.35 -34.31 -22.39
N LEU A 120 0.00 -33.99 -23.63
CA LEU A 120 -0.98 -33.64 -24.66
C LEU A 120 -1.72 -34.88 -25.18
N SER A 121 -3.05 -34.76 -25.30
CA SER A 121 -3.88 -35.77 -25.95
C SER A 121 -3.54 -35.91 -27.44
N LEU A 122 -3.82 -37.07 -28.04
CA LEU A 122 -3.63 -37.28 -29.49
C LEU A 122 -4.39 -36.25 -30.34
N LYS A 123 -5.60 -35.85 -29.91
CA LYS A 123 -6.39 -34.82 -30.57
C LYS A 123 -5.70 -33.45 -30.53
N SER A 124 -5.17 -33.07 -29.37
CA SER A 124 -4.42 -31.82 -29.17
C SER A 124 -3.13 -31.79 -30.00
N LYS A 125 -2.41 -32.90 -30.08
CA LYS A 125 -1.20 -33.03 -30.91
C LYS A 125 -1.52 -32.92 -32.40
N SER A 126 -2.60 -33.56 -32.86
CA SER A 126 -3.05 -33.49 -34.25
C SER A 126 -3.47 -32.08 -34.65
N ALA A 127 -4.18 -31.36 -33.77
CA ALA A 127 -4.55 -29.96 -33.98
C ALA A 127 -3.32 -29.07 -34.14
N ILE A 128 -2.31 -29.21 -33.26
CA ILE A 128 -1.06 -28.45 -33.36
C ILE A 128 -0.34 -28.75 -34.70
N ILE A 129 -0.25 -30.03 -35.12
CA ILE A 129 0.38 -30.41 -36.39
C ILE A 129 -0.33 -29.80 -37.59
N ASN A 130 -1.67 -29.79 -37.59
CA ASN A 130 -2.46 -29.24 -38.68
C ASN A 130 -2.32 -27.72 -38.78
N ILE A 131 -2.27 -27.02 -37.63
CA ILE A 131 -2.07 -25.57 -37.60
C ILE A 131 -0.67 -25.20 -38.12
N ILE A 132 0.38 -25.92 -37.67
CA ILE A 132 1.77 -25.64 -38.10
C ILE A 132 2.02 -25.94 -39.58
N ARG A 133 1.18 -26.78 -40.21
CA ARG A 133 1.27 -27.08 -41.65
C ARG A 133 0.76 -25.95 -42.54
N LYS A 134 -0.06 -25.03 -42.02
CA LYS A 134 -0.58 -23.89 -42.78
C LYS A 134 0.56 -22.90 -43.13
N GLU A 135 0.44 -22.26 -44.29
CA GLU A 135 1.37 -21.21 -44.73
C GLU A 135 1.13 -19.90 -43.97
N THR A 136 -0.13 -19.61 -43.61
CA THR A 136 -0.54 -18.45 -42.82
C THR A 136 -1.50 -18.87 -41.70
N LEU A 137 -1.44 -18.20 -40.55
CA LEU A 137 -2.27 -18.49 -39.37
C LEU A 137 -3.33 -17.41 -39.19
N ASN A 138 -4.57 -17.83 -38.94
CA ASN A 138 -5.66 -16.91 -38.63
C ASN A 138 -5.88 -16.79 -37.11
N GLU A 139 -6.77 -15.88 -36.70
CA GLU A 139 -7.02 -15.59 -35.29
C GLU A 139 -7.59 -16.80 -34.51
N GLU A 140 -8.36 -17.65 -35.19
CA GLU A 140 -8.89 -18.90 -34.62
C GLU A 140 -7.79 -19.95 -34.40
N ASP A 141 -6.84 -20.08 -35.33
CA ASP A 141 -5.66 -20.93 -35.20
C ASP A 141 -4.78 -20.49 -34.02
N ASN A 142 -4.61 -19.19 -33.82
CA ASN A 142 -3.87 -18.61 -32.69
C ASN A 142 -4.55 -18.91 -31.35
N ASN A 143 -5.87 -18.73 -31.27
CA ASN A 143 -6.63 -19.00 -30.06
C ASN A 143 -6.64 -20.49 -29.70
N ASN A 144 -6.70 -21.37 -30.72
CA ASN A 144 -6.60 -22.82 -30.53
C ASN A 144 -5.20 -23.26 -30.08
N LEU A 145 -4.13 -22.69 -30.63
CA LEU A 145 -2.77 -22.97 -30.15
C LEU A 145 -2.58 -22.53 -28.70
N ILE A 146 -3.06 -21.33 -28.36
CA ILE A 146 -2.97 -20.79 -27.01
C ILE A 146 -3.71 -21.68 -26.02
N SER A 147 -4.93 -22.10 -26.35
CA SER A 147 -5.73 -22.95 -25.45
C SER A 147 -5.05 -24.30 -25.21
N ILE A 148 -4.50 -24.93 -26.25
CA ILE A 148 -3.83 -26.23 -26.13
C ILE A 148 -2.51 -26.12 -25.34
N LEU A 149 -1.68 -25.13 -25.65
CA LEU A 149 -0.35 -25.00 -25.04
C LEU A 149 -0.40 -24.50 -23.59
N SER A 150 -1.44 -23.75 -23.22
CA SER A 150 -1.62 -23.27 -21.84
C SER A 150 -1.91 -24.38 -20.82
N ILE A 151 -2.21 -25.60 -21.28
CA ILE A 151 -2.39 -26.78 -20.43
C ILE A 151 -1.05 -27.35 -19.95
N LEU A 152 0.05 -27.04 -20.64
CA LEU A 152 1.35 -27.61 -20.35
C LEU A 152 2.09 -26.89 -19.21
N PRO A 153 2.71 -27.62 -18.27
CA PRO A 153 3.68 -27.05 -17.35
C PRO A 153 4.87 -26.42 -18.10
N THR A 154 5.50 -25.41 -17.49
CA THR A 154 6.58 -24.63 -18.11
C THR A 154 7.75 -25.48 -18.59
N GLU A 155 8.11 -26.54 -17.86
CA GLU A 155 9.22 -27.44 -18.22
C GLU A 155 8.90 -28.28 -19.46
N ASP A 156 7.66 -28.75 -19.59
CA ASP A 156 7.18 -29.50 -20.74
C ASP A 156 6.99 -28.62 -21.97
N LEU A 157 6.60 -27.36 -21.78
CA LEU A 157 6.51 -26.37 -22.84
C LEU A 157 7.91 -26.07 -23.42
N ILE A 158 8.93 -25.96 -22.56
CA ILE A 158 10.33 -25.77 -22.98
C ILE A 158 10.85 -27.01 -23.71
N SER A 159 10.54 -28.21 -23.21
CA SER A 159 10.88 -29.48 -23.87
C SER A 159 10.19 -29.62 -25.24
N LEU A 160 8.94 -29.15 -25.35
CA LEU A 160 8.15 -29.17 -26.57
C LEU A 160 8.71 -28.20 -27.63
N LEU A 161 9.03 -26.97 -27.23
CA LEU A 161 9.45 -25.88 -28.13
C LEU A 161 10.97 -25.89 -28.43
N GLY A 162 11.76 -26.65 -27.67
CA GLY A 162 13.19 -26.88 -27.90
C GLY A 162 14.12 -25.88 -27.21
N TYR A 163 15.37 -26.29 -27.02
CA TYR A 163 16.41 -25.54 -26.29
C TYR A 163 16.85 -24.23 -26.98
N ASP A 164 16.60 -24.08 -28.28
CA ASP A 164 16.84 -22.81 -28.99
C ASP A 164 15.90 -21.70 -28.51
N PHE A 165 14.72 -22.06 -27.99
CA PHE A 165 13.77 -21.12 -27.38
C PHE A 165 14.33 -20.52 -26.06
N THR A 166 15.16 -21.27 -25.33
CA THR A 166 15.87 -20.75 -24.14
C THR A 166 16.98 -19.78 -24.48
N LYS A 167 17.62 -19.89 -25.65
CA LYS A 167 18.66 -18.96 -26.11
C LYS A 167 18.11 -17.55 -26.38
N ASN A 168 16.86 -17.47 -26.84
CA ASN A 168 16.16 -16.19 -26.99
C ASN A 168 15.75 -15.54 -25.66
N LYS A 169 15.77 -16.27 -24.53
CA LYS A 169 15.49 -15.69 -23.21
C LYS A 169 16.63 -14.79 -22.71
N GLU A 170 17.88 -15.07 -23.09
CA GLU A 170 19.05 -14.26 -22.73
C GLU A 170 19.18 -12.99 -23.59
N ASN A 171 18.61 -12.99 -24.80
CA ASN A 171 18.48 -11.77 -25.63
C ASN A 171 17.26 -10.91 -25.26
N ILE A 172 16.31 -11.43 -24.49
CA ILE A 172 15.14 -10.67 -23.99
C ILE A 172 15.47 -9.90 -22.69
N THR A 173 16.61 -10.17 -22.05
CA THR A 173 17.03 -9.49 -20.81
C THR A 173 17.77 -8.15 -21.00
N HIS A 174 17.91 -7.65 -22.23
CA HIS A 174 18.42 -6.30 -22.49
C HIS A 174 17.59 -5.55 -23.54
N VAL A 175 16.38 -5.17 -23.17
CA VAL A 175 15.74 -3.99 -23.79
C VAL A 175 15.58 -2.93 -22.70
N SER A 176 16.70 -2.47 -22.13
CA SER A 176 16.70 -1.20 -21.41
C SER A 176 16.83 -0.09 -22.46
N TYR A 177 15.93 0.89 -22.43
CA TYR A 177 16.08 2.11 -23.22
C TYR A 177 15.95 3.31 -22.28
N THR A 178 17.06 3.69 -21.69
CA THR A 178 17.17 4.67 -20.62
C THR A 178 16.88 6.09 -21.11
N THR A 179 16.62 6.99 -20.16
CA THR A 179 16.43 8.41 -20.46
C THR A 179 17.65 9.03 -21.15
N LEU A 180 18.87 8.63 -20.78
CA LEU A 180 20.07 9.16 -21.42
C LEU A 180 20.25 8.64 -22.85
N GLU A 181 19.92 7.37 -23.09
CA GLU A 181 19.93 6.79 -24.44
C GLU A 181 18.92 7.49 -25.35
N LEU A 182 17.69 7.72 -24.89
CA LEU A 182 16.70 8.50 -25.62
C LEU A 182 17.24 9.89 -25.99
N ILE A 183 17.76 10.62 -25.01
CA ILE A 183 18.24 12.00 -25.22
C ILE A 183 19.41 12.02 -26.21
N GLU A 184 20.32 11.05 -26.12
CA GLU A 184 21.49 10.97 -27.00
C GLU A 184 21.12 10.54 -28.43
N ASP A 185 20.20 9.59 -28.61
CA ASP A 185 19.73 9.17 -29.92
C ASP A 185 18.98 10.28 -30.65
N VAL A 186 18.12 11.00 -29.92
CA VAL A 186 17.46 12.21 -30.44
C VAL A 186 18.51 13.26 -30.82
N ARG A 187 19.48 13.54 -29.95
CA ARG A 187 20.54 14.52 -30.19
C ARG A 187 21.35 14.21 -31.46
N LYS A 188 21.82 12.97 -31.62
CA LYS A 188 22.59 12.54 -32.81
C LYS A 188 21.78 12.66 -34.10
N THR A 189 20.49 12.33 -34.03
CA THR A 189 19.60 12.44 -35.20
C THR A 189 19.40 13.89 -35.60
N LEU A 190 19.21 14.77 -34.62
CA LEU A 190 19.11 16.22 -34.87
C LEU A 190 20.43 16.79 -35.43
N GLU A 191 21.59 16.36 -34.95
CA GLU A 191 22.90 16.76 -35.50
C GLU A 191 23.05 16.41 -36.98
N ALA A 192 22.48 15.29 -37.43
CA ALA A 192 22.54 14.86 -38.82
C ALA A 192 21.58 15.63 -39.75
N VAL A 193 20.54 16.24 -39.21
CA VAL A 193 19.42 16.81 -40.00
C VAL A 193 19.35 18.33 -39.91
N LEU A 194 19.76 18.93 -38.80
CA LEU A 194 19.65 20.37 -38.59
C LEU A 194 20.72 21.15 -39.39
N PRO A 195 20.35 22.30 -39.97
CA PRO A 195 21.33 23.21 -40.54
C PRO A 195 22.19 23.84 -39.43
N THR A 196 23.40 24.28 -39.80
CA THR A 196 24.31 24.94 -38.83
C THR A 196 23.72 26.24 -38.28
N TYR A 197 22.94 26.95 -39.09
CA TYR A 197 22.29 28.22 -38.76
C TYR A 197 20.81 28.17 -39.16
N ILE A 198 19.95 28.83 -38.38
CA ILE A 198 18.55 29.11 -38.74
C ILE A 198 18.27 30.60 -38.54
N GLU A 199 17.43 31.17 -39.40
CA GLU A 199 17.00 32.56 -39.29
C GLU A 199 15.72 32.65 -38.47
N ILE A 200 15.75 33.40 -37.38
CA ILE A 200 14.57 33.68 -36.55
C ILE A 200 14.50 35.19 -36.32
N GLY A 201 13.43 35.84 -36.79
CA GLY A 201 13.20 37.28 -36.61
C GLY A 201 14.31 38.16 -37.19
N GLY A 202 14.87 37.78 -38.34
CA GLY A 202 15.97 38.51 -39.01
C GLY A 202 17.35 38.30 -38.38
N LYS A 203 17.49 37.37 -37.42
CA LYS A 203 18.78 37.02 -36.79
C LYS A 203 19.17 35.59 -37.12
N ASN A 204 20.41 35.41 -37.58
CA ASN A 204 21.01 34.10 -37.79
C ASN A 204 21.43 33.47 -36.46
N ILE A 205 20.68 32.48 -36.00
CA ILE A 205 20.95 31.72 -34.78
C ILE A 205 21.74 30.47 -35.14
N LYS A 206 22.94 30.35 -34.58
CA LYS A 206 23.77 29.15 -34.70
C LYS A 206 23.21 28.02 -33.84
N LEU A 207 22.84 26.91 -34.47
CA LEU A 207 22.34 25.70 -33.80
C LEU A 207 23.48 24.71 -33.50
N LEU A 208 24.34 24.48 -34.49
CA LEU A 208 25.41 23.50 -34.40
C LEU A 208 26.79 24.19 -34.29
N ARG A 209 27.64 23.66 -33.42
CA ARG A 209 29.05 24.07 -33.30
C ARG A 209 29.93 22.87 -33.67
N LYS A 210 30.66 22.98 -34.78
CA LYS A 210 31.46 21.88 -35.35
C LYS A 210 30.62 20.60 -35.56
N GLY A 211 29.40 20.75 -36.09
CA GLY A 211 28.46 19.65 -36.29
C GLY A 211 27.81 19.10 -35.03
N ARG A 212 28.08 19.67 -33.84
CA ARG A 212 27.50 19.21 -32.57
C ARG A 212 26.41 20.12 -32.04
N LEU A 213 25.36 19.51 -31.52
CA LEU A 213 24.24 20.16 -30.84
C LEU A 213 24.52 20.17 -29.34
N SER A 214 24.53 21.38 -28.76
CA SER A 214 24.71 21.52 -27.31
C SER A 214 23.46 21.13 -26.54
N GLU A 215 23.62 20.69 -25.30
CA GLU A 215 22.51 20.36 -24.40
C GLU A 215 21.56 21.52 -24.19
N ASN A 216 22.11 22.74 -24.14
CA ASN A 216 21.30 23.95 -24.00
C ASN A 216 20.38 24.16 -25.20
N LYS A 217 20.91 23.98 -26.42
CA LYS A 217 20.11 24.07 -27.64
C LYS A 217 19.12 22.93 -27.76
N LEU A 218 19.49 21.72 -27.33
CA LEU A 218 18.58 20.58 -27.28
C LEU A 218 17.41 20.84 -26.33
N GLY A 219 17.66 21.39 -25.14
CA GLY A 219 16.60 21.81 -24.20
C GLY A 219 15.62 22.80 -24.83
N THR A 220 16.13 23.81 -25.55
CA THR A 220 15.27 24.78 -26.24
C THR A 220 14.48 24.16 -27.40
N ILE A 221 15.06 23.21 -28.15
CA ILE A 221 14.35 22.49 -29.23
C ILE A 221 13.20 21.65 -28.66
N PHE A 222 13.35 21.10 -27.47
CA PHE A 222 12.30 20.40 -26.74
C PHE A 222 11.22 21.32 -26.13
N GLY A 223 11.26 22.63 -26.42
CA GLY A 223 10.35 23.61 -25.82
C GLY A 223 10.62 23.87 -24.33
N GLN A 224 11.76 23.42 -23.80
CA GLN A 224 12.14 23.61 -22.41
C GLN A 224 13.12 24.79 -22.26
N THR A 225 13.46 25.10 -21.01
CA THR A 225 14.54 26.05 -20.73
C THR A 225 15.89 25.50 -21.23
N ASP A 226 16.80 26.41 -21.55
CA ASP A 226 18.14 26.09 -22.06
C ASP A 226 19.05 25.38 -21.03
N TYR A 227 18.63 25.27 -19.78
CA TYR A 227 19.32 24.49 -18.75
C TYR A 227 18.64 23.16 -18.43
N TYR A 228 17.49 22.84 -19.05
CA TYR A 228 16.68 21.67 -18.68
C TYR A 228 17.45 20.35 -18.78
N ILE A 229 18.15 20.10 -19.88
CA ILE A 229 18.91 18.84 -20.05
C ILE A 229 20.08 18.75 -19.06
N ARG A 230 20.86 19.83 -18.97
CA ARG A 230 22.09 19.90 -18.18
C ARG A 230 21.84 19.89 -16.67
N ASP A 231 20.86 20.65 -16.21
CA ASP A 231 20.67 20.94 -14.78
C ASP A 231 19.47 20.20 -14.17
N ILE A 232 18.58 19.62 -14.99
CA ILE A 232 17.42 18.87 -14.51
C ILE A 232 17.53 17.39 -14.87
N VAL A 233 17.57 17.05 -16.16
CA VAL A 233 17.51 15.65 -16.62
C VAL A 233 18.78 14.88 -16.21
N LYS A 234 19.97 15.40 -16.53
CA LYS A 234 21.22 14.69 -16.22
C LYS A 234 21.45 14.48 -14.72
N PRO A 235 21.29 15.49 -13.84
CA PRO A 235 21.38 15.28 -12.41
C PRO A 235 20.33 14.31 -11.88
N ALA A 236 19.10 14.35 -12.43
CA ALA A 236 18.06 13.42 -12.04
C ALA A 236 18.39 11.96 -12.40
N VAL A 237 18.93 11.70 -13.60
CA VAL A 237 19.39 10.36 -13.98
C VAL A 237 20.63 9.94 -13.18
N LYS A 238 21.56 10.87 -12.91
CA LYS A 238 22.74 10.59 -12.08
C LYS A 238 22.35 10.15 -10.66
N ASN A 239 21.35 10.80 -10.08
CA ASN A 239 20.85 10.48 -8.74
C ASN A 239 19.92 9.25 -8.74
N ASN A 240 19.26 8.97 -9.86
CA ASN A 240 18.38 7.82 -10.03
C ASN A 240 18.50 7.26 -11.46
N PRO A 241 19.26 6.17 -11.68
CA PRO A 241 19.40 5.54 -13.00
C PRO A 241 18.07 5.11 -13.65
N ALA A 242 17.01 4.90 -12.85
CA ALA A 242 15.66 4.58 -13.31
C ALA A 242 14.76 5.82 -13.53
N TYR A 243 15.34 7.03 -13.55
CA TYR A 243 14.59 8.25 -13.87
C TYR A 243 14.00 8.15 -15.28
N LEU A 244 12.70 8.44 -15.39
CA LEU A 244 12.00 8.51 -16.68
C LEU A 244 11.39 9.89 -16.90
N ILE A 245 11.42 10.34 -18.15
CA ILE A 245 10.67 11.50 -18.63
C ILE A 245 9.20 11.09 -18.77
N GLY A 246 8.28 11.90 -18.25
CA GLY A 246 6.84 11.65 -18.31
C GLY A 246 6.23 11.92 -19.69
N LEU A 247 5.05 11.35 -19.94
CA LEU A 247 4.29 11.49 -21.18
C LEU A 247 4.03 12.95 -21.54
N ASP A 248 3.69 13.79 -20.55
CA ASP A 248 3.52 15.24 -20.75
C ASP A 248 4.71 15.90 -21.48
N LYS A 249 5.92 15.56 -21.05
CA LYS A 249 7.15 16.10 -21.60
C LYS A 249 7.52 15.41 -22.91
N LEU A 250 7.32 14.09 -23.02
CA LEU A 250 7.55 13.37 -24.28
C LEU A 250 6.66 13.91 -25.41
N ASP A 251 5.38 14.16 -25.12
CA ASP A 251 4.42 14.73 -26.08
C ASP A 251 4.86 16.13 -26.53
N GLU A 252 5.31 16.96 -25.59
CA GLU A 252 5.85 18.29 -25.87
C GLU A 252 7.12 18.22 -26.74
N PHE A 253 8.03 17.28 -26.45
CA PHE A 253 9.27 17.11 -27.21
C PHE A 253 8.98 16.66 -28.63
N GLU A 254 8.12 15.67 -28.77
CA GLU A 254 7.67 15.12 -30.04
C GLU A 254 6.97 16.18 -30.89
N PHE A 255 6.06 16.96 -30.29
CA PHE A 255 5.38 18.07 -30.95
C PHE A 255 6.36 19.11 -31.51
N ASN A 256 7.30 19.57 -30.68
CA ASN A 256 8.26 20.59 -31.09
C ASN A 256 9.22 20.08 -32.18
N ILE A 257 9.64 18.81 -32.11
CA ILE A 257 10.49 18.21 -33.15
C ILE A 257 9.72 18.04 -34.47
N LYS A 258 8.46 17.61 -34.42
CA LYS A 258 7.60 17.54 -35.61
C LYS A 258 7.42 18.92 -36.24
N ALA A 259 7.19 19.95 -35.43
CA ALA A 259 7.07 21.32 -35.89
C ALA A 259 8.36 21.85 -36.54
N LEU A 260 9.54 21.45 -36.03
CA LEU A 260 10.84 21.89 -36.54
C LEU A 260 11.27 21.16 -37.82
N LEU A 261 11.01 19.85 -37.92
CA LEU A 261 11.60 18.98 -38.95
C LEU A 261 10.61 18.39 -39.96
N ALA A 262 9.30 18.52 -39.73
CA ALA A 262 8.25 17.92 -40.55
C ALA A 262 8.55 16.43 -40.83
N GLU A 263 8.61 16.02 -42.10
CA GLU A 263 8.87 14.62 -42.52
C GLU A 263 10.20 14.05 -42.00
N LYS A 264 11.22 14.91 -41.79
CA LYS A 264 12.53 14.47 -41.30
C LYS A 264 12.52 14.08 -39.81
N SER A 265 11.40 14.28 -39.11
CA SER A 265 11.23 13.91 -37.69
C SER A 265 11.01 12.41 -37.46
N MET A 266 10.70 11.62 -38.50
CA MET A 266 10.18 10.25 -38.34
C MET A 266 11.08 9.33 -37.52
N LYS A 267 12.41 9.38 -37.72
CA LYS A 267 13.37 8.61 -36.89
C LYS A 267 13.34 9.03 -35.42
N THR A 268 13.20 10.31 -35.15
CA THR A 268 13.14 10.84 -33.78
C THR A 268 11.84 10.44 -33.07
N VAL A 269 10.73 10.44 -33.80
CA VAL A 269 9.42 9.97 -33.32
C VAL A 269 9.49 8.49 -32.93
N GLN A 270 10.13 7.65 -33.74
CA GLN A 270 10.33 6.24 -33.43
C GLN A 270 11.08 5.99 -32.11
N PHE A 271 12.03 6.87 -31.74
CA PHE A 271 12.69 6.79 -30.43
C PHE A 271 11.74 7.09 -29.27
N PHE A 272 10.87 8.10 -29.40
CA PHE A 272 9.86 8.37 -28.37
C PHE A 272 8.87 7.21 -28.23
N GLU A 273 8.40 6.64 -29.35
CA GLU A 273 7.53 5.46 -29.35
C GLU A 273 8.21 4.25 -28.70
N ARG A 274 9.47 3.98 -29.05
CA ARG A 274 10.28 2.93 -28.41
C ARG A 274 10.40 3.18 -26.91
N TYR A 275 10.69 4.41 -26.50
CA TYR A 275 10.81 4.78 -25.10
C TYR A 275 9.51 4.60 -24.32
N ARG A 276 8.37 5.02 -24.89
CA ARG A 276 7.04 4.80 -24.29
C ARG A 276 6.77 3.31 -24.11
N ARG A 277 7.00 2.50 -25.16
CA ARG A 277 6.75 1.06 -25.15
C ARG A 277 7.62 0.31 -24.14
N VAL A 278 8.90 0.65 -24.05
CA VAL A 278 9.87 -0.07 -23.20
C VAL A 278 9.72 0.33 -21.73
N ASN A 279 9.38 1.58 -21.43
CA ASN A 279 9.50 2.11 -20.06
C ASN A 279 8.18 2.41 -19.34
N ASP A 280 7.04 2.41 -20.04
CA ASP A 280 5.72 2.79 -19.49
C ASP A 280 5.79 4.10 -18.64
N PRO A 281 6.18 5.23 -19.26
CA PRO A 281 6.42 6.48 -18.53
C PRO A 281 5.12 7.05 -17.92
N PRO A 282 5.22 7.75 -16.77
CA PRO A 282 4.07 8.31 -16.06
C PRO A 282 3.46 9.48 -16.84
N ILE A 283 2.24 9.88 -16.48
CA ILE A 283 1.54 10.99 -17.14
C ILE A 283 2.30 12.31 -17.00
N SER A 284 2.94 12.62 -15.85
CA SER A 284 3.83 13.78 -15.77
C SER A 284 5.12 13.57 -14.97
N THR A 285 6.19 14.16 -15.48
CA THR A 285 7.53 14.16 -14.83
C THR A 285 7.50 14.88 -13.48
N LYS A 286 6.56 15.82 -13.30
CA LYS A 286 6.39 16.62 -12.08
C LYS A 286 5.67 15.86 -10.96
N TYR A 287 4.93 14.79 -11.30
CA TYR A 287 4.29 13.91 -10.33
C TYR A 287 5.22 12.80 -9.81
N LYS A 288 6.43 12.68 -10.38
CA LYS A 288 7.34 11.57 -10.12
C LYS A 288 8.27 11.65 -8.91
N ILE A 289 8.28 12.72 -8.11
CA ILE A 289 8.85 12.63 -6.76
C ILE A 289 7.97 11.71 -5.89
N PHE A 290 6.68 11.53 -6.21
CA PHE A 290 5.72 10.76 -5.42
C PHE A 290 5.29 9.43 -6.07
N GLU A 291 5.50 9.23 -7.38
CA GLU A 291 5.13 7.99 -8.09
C GLU A 291 6.25 6.93 -8.17
N LEU A 292 7.47 7.23 -7.72
CA LEU A 292 8.62 6.30 -7.78
C LEU A 292 8.88 5.51 -6.50
N ASN A 293 8.05 5.64 -5.46
CA ASN A 293 8.11 4.70 -4.35
C ASN A 293 7.05 3.61 -4.58
N PRO A 294 7.41 2.41 -5.09
CA PRO A 294 6.46 1.30 -5.25
C PRO A 294 5.81 0.85 -3.93
N GLN A 295 6.33 1.32 -2.78
CA GLN A 295 5.73 1.08 -1.47
C GLN A 295 4.66 2.12 -1.11
N PHE A 296 4.59 3.27 -1.80
CA PHE A 296 3.65 4.34 -1.44
C PHE A 296 2.20 3.91 -1.66
N ILE A 297 1.41 3.94 -0.58
CA ILE A 297 0.03 3.48 -0.55
C ILE A 297 -0.90 4.69 -0.74
N LYS A 298 -1.14 5.08 -1.99
CA LYS A 298 -1.94 6.27 -2.33
C LYS A 298 -3.41 6.20 -1.85
N ASP A 299 -3.95 4.99 -1.75
CA ASP A 299 -5.33 4.66 -1.36
C ASP A 299 -5.47 4.28 0.13
N TYR A 300 -4.44 4.52 0.96
CA TYR A 300 -4.43 4.13 2.37
C TYR A 300 -5.66 4.62 3.16
N PHE A 301 -6.15 5.82 2.84
CA PHE A 301 -7.31 6.47 3.47
C PHE A 301 -8.60 6.40 2.63
N ASP A 302 -8.66 5.54 1.60
CA ASP A 302 -9.90 5.37 0.84
C ASP A 302 -11.02 4.77 1.71
N THR A 303 -10.66 3.78 2.54
CA THR A 303 -11.52 3.17 3.55
C THR A 303 -10.81 3.07 4.90
N ILE A 304 -11.53 3.32 6.00
CA ILE A 304 -11.02 3.18 7.37
C ILE A 304 -11.56 1.88 7.96
N ASP A 305 -10.87 0.79 7.68
CA ASP A 305 -11.26 -0.60 7.98
C ASP A 305 -10.34 -1.29 8.99
N SER A 306 -9.38 -0.57 9.56
CA SER A 306 -8.44 -1.12 10.55
C SER A 306 -8.11 -0.12 11.66
N ILE A 307 -7.79 -0.66 12.84
CA ILE A 307 -7.36 0.10 14.02
C ILE A 307 -6.24 1.08 13.67
N LYS A 308 -5.23 0.63 12.91
CA LYS A 308 -4.09 1.46 12.52
C LYS A 308 -4.48 2.64 11.61
N LYS A 309 -5.36 2.42 10.62
CA LYS A 309 -5.88 3.50 9.76
C LYS A 309 -6.70 4.52 10.56
N ALA A 310 -7.54 4.04 11.47
CA ALA A 310 -8.37 4.90 12.31
C ALA A 310 -7.52 5.76 13.26
N TYR A 311 -6.48 5.17 13.88
CA TYR A 311 -5.50 5.91 14.67
C TYR A 311 -4.85 7.04 13.86
N TRP A 312 -4.34 6.74 12.67
CA TRP A 312 -3.71 7.78 11.84
C TRP A 312 -4.69 8.87 11.42
N LEU A 313 -5.93 8.53 11.10
CA LEU A 313 -6.96 9.53 10.81
C LEU A 313 -7.18 10.47 12.00
N GLY A 314 -7.24 9.93 13.22
CA GLY A 314 -7.33 10.71 14.45
C GLY A 314 -6.16 11.65 14.66
N TYR A 315 -4.94 11.15 14.48
CA TYR A 315 -3.72 11.97 14.59
C TYR A 315 -3.67 13.07 13.53
N ILE A 316 -4.10 12.77 12.30
CA ILE A 316 -4.23 13.74 11.21
C ILE A 316 -5.30 14.80 11.51
N TYR A 317 -6.37 14.44 12.20
CA TYR A 317 -7.38 15.39 12.65
C TYR A 317 -6.81 16.44 13.61
N ALA A 318 -5.83 16.08 14.44
CA ALA A 318 -5.09 17.04 15.27
C ALA A 318 -4.03 17.79 14.43
N GLU A 319 -2.97 17.08 14.02
CA GLU A 319 -1.71 17.66 13.53
C GLU A 319 -1.65 17.86 12.01
N GLY A 320 -2.54 17.20 11.26
CA GLY A 320 -2.51 17.24 9.81
C GLY A 320 -3.06 18.53 9.23
N TRP A 321 -2.77 18.80 7.96
CA TRP A 321 -3.38 19.86 7.17
C TRP A 321 -3.40 19.51 5.69
N VAL A 322 -4.31 20.15 4.95
CA VAL A 322 -4.29 20.17 3.49
C VAL A 322 -4.20 21.61 3.01
N SER A 323 -3.49 21.85 1.91
CA SER A 323 -3.37 23.15 1.28
C SER A 323 -3.46 23.03 -0.24
N LYS A 324 -4.17 23.96 -0.87
CA LYS A 324 -4.21 24.11 -2.32
C LYS A 324 -3.08 25.07 -2.68
N LYS A 325 -1.95 24.53 -3.15
CA LYS A 325 -0.80 25.34 -3.57
C LYS A 325 -0.87 25.54 -5.08
N GLY A 326 -1.65 26.52 -5.55
CA GLY A 326 -1.67 27.00 -6.95
C GLY A 326 -1.36 25.92 -8.00
N LYS A 327 -0.25 26.11 -8.74
CA LYS A 327 0.24 25.22 -9.83
C LYS A 327 0.57 23.76 -9.44
N TYR A 328 0.47 23.38 -8.17
CA TYR A 328 0.80 22.04 -7.64
C TYR A 328 -0.41 21.26 -7.14
N GLY A 329 -1.63 21.80 -7.30
CA GLY A 329 -2.85 21.14 -6.83
C GLY A 329 -2.98 21.14 -5.30
N ILE A 330 -3.37 19.99 -4.73
CA ILE A 330 -3.58 19.80 -3.30
C ILE A 330 -2.39 19.06 -2.67
N VAL A 331 -1.93 19.53 -1.52
CA VAL A 331 -0.84 18.96 -0.73
C VAL A 331 -1.37 18.62 0.65
N PHE A 332 -1.03 17.44 1.15
CA PHE A 332 -1.25 17.02 2.53
C PHE A 332 0.05 17.15 3.32
N GLY A 333 -0.03 17.52 4.59
CA GLY A 333 1.13 17.48 5.48
C GLY A 333 0.75 17.22 6.93
N ILE A 334 1.73 16.73 7.70
CA ILE A 334 1.70 16.63 9.16
C ILE A 334 2.96 17.33 9.66
N GLU A 335 2.83 18.14 10.71
CA GLU A 335 3.95 18.81 11.38
C GLU A 335 3.79 18.64 12.89
N CYS A 336 4.87 18.29 13.61
CA CYS A 336 4.86 18.17 15.07
C CYS A 336 6.21 18.57 15.67
N HIS A 337 6.29 18.64 17.00
CA HIS A 337 7.57 18.84 17.70
C HIS A 337 8.50 17.63 17.50
N VAL A 338 9.81 17.86 17.50
CA VAL A 338 10.84 16.82 17.28
C VAL A 338 10.75 15.67 18.29
N ASP A 339 10.29 15.93 19.52
CA ASP A 339 10.11 14.89 20.55
C ASP A 339 9.05 13.84 20.14
N ASP A 340 8.12 14.22 19.26
CA ASP A 340 7.07 13.34 18.75
C ASP A 340 7.40 12.81 17.34
N ARG A 341 8.64 13.03 16.85
CA ARG A 341 9.09 12.61 15.51
C ARG A 341 8.83 11.13 15.22
N ILE A 342 8.92 10.28 16.24
CA ILE A 342 8.65 8.84 16.12
C ILE A 342 7.28 8.54 15.48
N LEU A 343 6.28 9.40 15.69
CA LEU A 343 4.99 9.25 15.01
C LEU A 343 5.08 9.59 13.52
N LEU A 344 5.83 10.62 13.12
CA LEU A 344 6.00 10.95 11.70
C LEU A 344 6.81 9.88 10.98
N ASP A 345 7.85 9.33 11.60
CA ASP A 345 8.62 8.21 11.03
C ASP A 345 7.72 6.98 10.86
N ARG A 346 6.96 6.58 11.90
CA ARG A 346 5.98 5.48 11.80
C ARG A 346 4.89 5.74 10.76
N PHE A 347 4.43 6.98 10.62
CA PHE A 347 3.45 7.35 9.60
C PHE A 347 4.03 7.20 8.20
N ALA A 348 5.25 7.71 7.99
CA ALA A 348 5.98 7.60 6.74
C ALA A 348 6.14 6.13 6.33
N ASP A 349 6.59 5.27 7.24
CA ASP A 349 6.68 3.83 7.01
C ASP A 349 5.31 3.20 6.71
N THR A 350 4.27 3.62 7.45
CA THR A 350 2.93 3.06 7.30
C THR A 350 2.33 3.31 5.92
N VAL A 351 2.57 4.48 5.35
CA VAL A 351 2.05 4.84 4.02
C VAL A 351 3.09 4.61 2.92
N GLY A 352 4.25 4.04 3.25
CA GLY A 352 5.31 3.66 2.31
C GLY A 352 6.00 4.87 1.68
N LEU A 353 6.35 5.88 2.47
CA LEU A 353 7.22 6.97 2.02
C LEU A 353 8.68 6.55 2.04
N SER A 354 9.50 7.23 1.24
CA SER A 354 10.93 6.94 1.15
C SER A 354 11.67 7.43 2.40
N GLU A 355 12.85 6.84 2.65
CA GLU A 355 13.75 7.31 3.69
C GLU A 355 14.06 8.81 3.51
N GLY A 356 14.06 9.55 4.63
CA GLY A 356 14.25 11.02 4.61
C GLY A 356 12.99 11.83 4.23
N ALA A 357 11.81 11.20 4.13
CA ALA A 357 10.55 11.91 3.92
C ALA A 357 10.19 12.87 5.07
N VAL A 358 10.59 12.53 6.29
CA VAL A 358 10.43 13.37 7.48
C VAL A 358 11.59 14.36 7.54
N LYS A 359 11.29 15.67 7.50
CA LYS A 359 12.28 16.75 7.43
C LYS A 359 12.08 17.76 8.55
N SER A 360 13.16 18.27 9.12
CA SER A 360 13.10 19.43 10.01
C SER A 360 12.72 20.69 9.24
N ARG A 361 12.06 21.64 9.91
CA ARG A 361 11.71 22.92 9.31
C ARG A 361 12.90 23.89 9.41
N ASN A 362 13.33 24.46 8.29
CA ASN A 362 14.45 25.41 8.26
C ASN A 362 14.27 26.60 9.22
N THR A 363 13.04 27.10 9.34
CA THR A 363 12.72 28.27 10.18
C THR A 363 12.39 27.92 11.64
N ARG A 364 12.18 26.64 11.95
CA ARG A 364 11.85 26.14 13.30
C ARG A 364 12.48 24.74 13.46
N PRO A 365 13.77 24.64 13.81
CA PRO A 365 14.48 23.36 13.81
C PRO A 365 13.88 22.31 14.75
N ASN A 366 13.16 22.75 15.79
CA ASN A 366 12.45 21.87 16.73
C ASN A 366 11.14 21.29 16.18
N MET A 367 10.76 21.65 14.96
CA MET A 367 9.58 21.13 14.27
C MET A 367 10.02 20.21 13.14
N VAL A 368 9.40 19.04 13.06
CA VAL A 368 9.56 18.07 11.98
C VAL A 368 8.26 17.97 11.19
N ARG A 369 8.37 17.72 9.89
CA ARG A 369 7.23 17.66 8.99
C ARG A 369 7.38 16.58 7.93
N VAL A 370 6.24 16.09 7.46
CA VAL A 370 6.12 15.25 6.27
C VAL A 370 5.08 15.91 5.34
N GLU A 371 5.40 16.01 4.06
CA GLU A 371 4.51 16.55 3.03
C GLU A 371 4.31 15.51 1.91
N ILE A 372 3.07 15.25 1.55
CA ILE A 372 2.68 14.35 0.45
C ILE A 372 1.99 15.19 -0.62
N HIS A 373 2.62 15.28 -1.80
CA HIS A 373 2.06 16.00 -2.95
C HIS A 373 1.39 15.00 -3.90
N ASN A 374 0.35 14.36 -3.39
CA ASN A 374 -0.46 13.42 -4.17
C ASN A 374 -1.95 13.78 -4.04
N LYS A 375 -2.58 14.04 -5.20
CA LYS A 375 -3.97 14.49 -5.27
C LYS A 375 -4.94 13.43 -4.76
N ASP A 376 -4.76 12.16 -5.11
CA ASP A 376 -5.64 11.07 -4.69
C ASP A 376 -5.59 10.90 -3.17
N PHE A 377 -4.37 10.83 -2.62
CA PHE A 377 -4.15 10.70 -1.17
C PHE A 377 -4.80 11.85 -0.39
N ALA A 378 -4.57 13.08 -0.82
CA ALA A 378 -5.15 14.26 -0.17
C ALA A 378 -6.68 14.34 -0.36
N ASN A 379 -7.21 13.91 -1.51
CA ASN A 379 -8.65 13.86 -1.75
C ASN A 379 -9.34 12.79 -0.89
N ASN A 380 -8.70 11.64 -0.66
CA ASN A 380 -9.21 10.60 0.23
C ASN A 380 -9.38 11.16 1.66
N LEU A 381 -8.37 11.87 2.16
CA LEU A 381 -8.44 12.57 3.45
C LEU A 381 -9.49 13.70 3.47
N THR A 382 -9.64 14.43 2.36
CA THR A 382 -10.65 15.49 2.21
C THR A 382 -12.06 14.92 2.34
N ARG A 383 -12.35 13.76 1.74
CA ARG A 383 -13.65 13.06 1.90
C ARG A 383 -13.93 12.67 3.35
N LEU A 384 -12.88 12.41 4.13
CA LEU A 384 -12.93 12.13 5.55
C LEU A 384 -12.93 13.40 6.43
N GLY A 385 -13.17 14.60 5.87
CA GLY A 385 -13.29 15.84 6.65
C GLY A 385 -11.99 16.63 6.87
N VAL A 386 -10.84 16.15 6.37
CA VAL A 386 -9.55 16.86 6.47
C VAL A 386 -9.47 17.91 5.36
N VAL A 387 -10.18 19.02 5.56
CA VAL A 387 -10.26 20.15 4.60
C VAL A 387 -9.32 21.30 4.98
N GLN A 388 -9.15 22.28 4.10
CA GLN A 388 -8.46 23.52 4.44
C GLN A 388 -9.14 24.24 5.60
N LYS A 389 -8.34 24.80 6.51
CA LYS A 389 -8.83 25.47 7.73
C LYS A 389 -9.78 24.54 8.53
N LYS A 390 -9.46 23.24 8.57
CA LYS A 390 -10.31 22.20 9.19
C LYS A 390 -10.63 22.46 10.66
N SER A 391 -9.74 23.08 11.43
CA SER A 391 -9.76 22.99 12.90
C SER A 391 -11.09 23.40 13.55
N ARG A 392 -11.86 24.30 12.92
CA ARG A 392 -13.18 24.76 13.40
C ARG A 392 -14.38 24.04 12.75
N LYS A 393 -14.13 23.19 11.75
CA LYS A 393 -15.12 22.53 10.89
C LYS A 393 -15.15 21.00 11.04
N LEU A 394 -14.27 20.45 11.88
CA LEU A 394 -14.19 19.00 12.07
C LEU A 394 -15.48 18.45 12.68
N THR A 395 -15.92 17.31 12.17
CA THR A 395 -17.01 16.49 12.69
C THR A 395 -16.49 15.07 12.89
N LEU A 396 -17.06 14.32 13.82
CA LEU A 396 -16.69 12.93 14.07
C LEU A 396 -16.93 12.09 12.81
N PRO A 397 -15.93 11.38 12.26
CA PRO A 397 -16.13 10.53 11.10
C PRO A 397 -17.02 9.32 11.44
N ASN A 398 -17.70 8.78 10.43
CA ASN A 398 -18.43 7.52 10.59
C ASN A 398 -17.43 6.35 10.49
N LEU A 399 -17.26 5.62 11.58
CA LEU A 399 -16.37 4.45 11.66
C LEU A 399 -17.21 3.21 12.00
N GLY A 400 -16.89 2.08 11.37
CA GLY A 400 -17.74 0.88 11.40
C GLY A 400 -17.81 0.14 12.74
N SER A 401 -16.91 0.42 13.70
CA SER A 401 -16.85 -0.31 14.97
C SER A 401 -16.31 0.54 16.13
N ARG A 402 -16.57 0.11 17.37
CA ARG A 402 -16.08 0.78 18.58
C ARG A 402 -14.56 0.82 18.63
N GLU A 403 -13.90 -0.26 18.24
CA GLU A 403 -12.43 -0.40 18.21
C GLU A 403 -11.79 0.62 17.27
N LEU A 404 -12.43 0.90 16.12
CA LEU A 404 -11.98 1.95 15.21
C LEU A 404 -12.15 3.34 15.84
N TYR A 405 -13.28 3.60 16.51
CA TYR A 405 -13.46 4.86 17.23
C TYR A 405 -12.47 5.04 18.39
N LEU A 406 -12.17 3.98 19.16
CA LEU A 406 -11.16 4.01 20.23
C LEU A 406 -9.77 4.34 19.67
N ALA A 407 -9.40 3.73 18.54
CA ALA A 407 -8.14 4.02 17.87
C ALA A 407 -8.08 5.46 17.35
N PHE A 408 -9.15 5.93 16.70
CA PHE A 408 -9.29 7.31 16.26
C PHE A 408 -9.14 8.30 17.41
N LEU A 409 -9.81 8.07 18.55
CA LEU A 409 -9.65 8.91 19.73
C LEU A 409 -8.21 8.89 20.27
N MET A 410 -7.52 7.74 20.24
CA MET A 410 -6.14 7.65 20.68
C MET A 410 -5.21 8.49 19.80
N GLY A 411 -5.38 8.43 18.48
CA GLY A 411 -4.62 9.27 17.56
C GLY A 411 -4.90 10.76 17.75
N LEU A 412 -6.18 11.12 17.89
CA LEU A 412 -6.59 12.50 18.15
C LEU A 412 -6.01 13.02 19.48
N PHE A 413 -5.98 12.17 20.51
CA PHE A 413 -5.39 12.50 21.81
C PHE A 413 -3.86 12.66 21.75
N ASP A 414 -3.17 11.88 20.91
CA ASP A 414 -1.72 12.02 20.76
C ASP A 414 -1.30 13.36 20.14
N GLY A 415 -2.16 14.01 19.35
CA GLY A 415 -2.00 15.42 18.99
C GLY A 415 -2.57 16.36 20.04
N ASP A 416 -3.89 16.39 20.17
CA ASP A 416 -4.65 17.44 20.90
C ASP A 416 -4.94 17.12 22.39
N GLY A 417 -4.49 15.98 22.89
CA GLY A 417 -4.67 15.53 24.27
C GLY A 417 -3.65 16.12 25.24
N THR A 418 -4.06 16.31 26.50
CA THR A 418 -3.19 16.83 27.56
C THR A 418 -2.49 15.68 28.31
N MET A 419 -1.16 15.67 28.30
CA MET A 419 -0.33 14.69 29.02
C MET A 419 -0.68 14.65 30.52
N GLY A 420 -0.83 13.45 31.08
CA GLY A 420 -1.17 13.25 32.51
C GLY A 420 -2.65 13.45 32.86
N TYR A 421 -3.50 13.84 31.91
CA TYR A 421 -4.94 14.01 32.10
C TYR A 421 -5.73 13.23 31.05
N THR A 422 -7.05 13.13 31.22
CA THR A 422 -7.96 12.55 30.22
C THR A 422 -8.60 13.62 29.32
N THR A 423 -8.00 14.82 29.29
CA THR A 423 -8.59 15.99 28.63
C THR A 423 -8.19 16.04 27.16
N LEU A 424 -9.19 16.15 26.30
CA LEU A 424 -9.04 16.41 24.87
C LEU A 424 -9.46 17.86 24.59
N THR A 425 -8.68 18.55 23.75
CA THR A 425 -8.93 19.94 23.36
C THR A 425 -9.21 20.02 21.86
N SER A 426 -10.05 20.93 21.39
CA SER A 426 -10.25 21.18 19.97
C SER A 426 -10.87 22.55 19.71
N ALA A 427 -10.55 23.17 18.58
CA ALA A 427 -11.25 24.36 18.11
C ALA A 427 -12.66 24.03 17.56
N SER A 428 -12.94 22.78 17.21
CA SER A 428 -14.28 22.34 16.81
C SER A 428 -15.08 21.88 18.02
N LYS A 429 -15.99 22.72 18.51
CA LYS A 429 -16.96 22.32 19.54
C LYS A 429 -17.84 21.17 19.07
N VAL A 430 -18.24 21.18 17.80
CA VAL A 430 -19.11 20.16 17.19
C VAL A 430 -18.47 18.78 17.28
N LEU A 431 -17.17 18.66 16.99
CA LEU A 431 -16.44 17.40 17.13
C LEU A 431 -16.49 16.88 18.57
N LEU A 432 -16.26 17.74 19.56
CA LEU A 432 -16.25 17.33 20.97
C LEU A 432 -17.64 16.91 21.47
N GLU A 433 -18.71 17.61 21.06
CA GLU A 433 -20.08 17.21 21.40
C GLU A 433 -20.45 15.88 20.74
N GLN A 434 -20.05 15.64 19.49
CA GLN A 434 -20.28 14.35 18.82
C GLN A 434 -19.50 13.20 19.50
N ILE A 435 -18.26 13.44 19.96
CA ILE A 435 -17.50 12.46 20.76
C ILE A 435 -18.23 12.17 22.07
N LYS A 436 -18.69 13.22 22.76
CA LYS A 436 -19.46 13.10 24.00
C LYS A 436 -20.69 12.22 23.80
N ASP A 437 -21.48 12.48 22.78
CA ASP A 437 -22.71 11.73 22.51
C ASP A 437 -22.39 10.29 22.09
N LYS A 438 -21.39 10.09 21.22
CA LYS A 438 -20.98 8.76 20.73
C LYS A 438 -20.57 7.81 21.86
N PHE A 439 -19.92 8.35 22.89
CA PHE A 439 -19.41 7.57 24.02
C PHE A 439 -20.21 7.76 25.31
N ASN A 440 -21.34 8.46 25.24
CA ASN A 440 -22.21 8.78 26.38
C ASN A 440 -21.43 9.38 27.57
N LEU A 441 -20.58 10.39 27.29
CA LEU A 441 -19.72 10.98 28.30
C LEU A 441 -20.51 11.93 29.20
N PRO A 442 -20.39 11.81 30.55
CA PRO A 442 -21.10 12.67 31.49
C PRO A 442 -20.50 14.08 31.58
N TYR A 443 -19.36 14.31 30.93
CA TYR A 443 -18.58 15.54 31.04
C TYR A 443 -19.05 16.58 30.02
N ARG A 444 -19.16 17.83 30.47
CA ARG A 444 -19.56 18.95 29.60
C ARG A 444 -18.38 19.43 28.75
N VAL A 445 -18.63 19.77 27.49
CA VAL A 445 -17.69 20.53 26.66
C VAL A 445 -17.63 21.96 27.19
N ARG A 446 -16.42 22.46 27.51
CA ARG A 446 -16.20 23.80 28.09
C ARG A 446 -15.23 24.59 27.23
N PRO A 447 -15.40 25.93 27.11
CA PRO A 447 -14.37 26.77 26.51
C PRO A 447 -13.09 26.74 27.35
N VAL A 448 -11.95 26.87 26.68
CA VAL A 448 -10.64 27.08 27.30
C VAL A 448 -10.50 28.58 27.58
N LEU A 449 -10.14 28.90 28.82
CA LEU A 449 -9.83 30.28 29.22
C LEU A 449 -8.34 30.51 29.06
N TRP A 450 -7.96 31.58 28.36
CA TRP A 450 -6.56 32.01 28.27
C TRP A 450 -6.46 33.41 28.87
N LYS A 451 -5.61 33.58 29.88
CA LYS A 451 -5.49 34.83 30.68
C LYS A 451 -6.84 35.40 31.18
N GLY A 452 -7.81 34.52 31.48
CA GLY A 452 -9.14 34.91 31.97
C GLY A 452 -10.17 35.20 30.87
N GLU A 453 -9.76 35.26 29.60
CA GLU A 453 -10.66 35.50 28.47
C GLU A 453 -11.08 34.19 27.77
N ARG A 454 -12.28 34.19 27.19
CA ARG A 454 -12.78 33.04 26.42
C ARG A 454 -12.00 32.94 25.12
N ASN A 455 -11.37 31.79 24.90
CA ASN A 455 -10.77 31.47 23.61
C ASN A 455 -11.75 30.64 22.76
N ASP A 456 -11.59 30.69 21.44
CA ASP A 456 -12.34 29.88 20.46
C ASP A 456 -11.84 28.42 20.42
N VAL A 457 -11.54 27.87 21.59
CA VAL A 457 -11.01 26.52 21.79
C VAL A 457 -11.80 25.90 22.94
N TYR A 458 -12.14 24.63 22.80
CA TYR A 458 -12.98 23.89 23.72
C TYR A 458 -12.24 22.67 24.25
N ARG A 459 -12.64 22.18 25.41
CA ARG A 459 -12.10 20.96 26.01
C ARG A 459 -13.19 20.10 26.62
N ILE A 460 -12.95 18.79 26.65
CA ILE A 460 -13.77 17.79 27.33
C ILE A 460 -12.87 16.76 28.01
N SER A 461 -13.32 16.21 29.14
CA SER A 461 -12.69 15.02 29.72
C SER A 461 -13.27 13.76 29.09
N LEU A 462 -12.40 12.81 28.71
CA LEU A 462 -12.81 11.50 28.21
C LEU A 462 -13.13 10.52 29.35
N GLY A 463 -12.75 10.84 30.60
CA GLY A 463 -12.87 9.94 31.74
C GLY A 463 -11.83 8.81 31.74
N GLY A 464 -11.49 8.29 32.93
CA GLY A 464 -10.43 7.29 33.08
C GLY A 464 -10.74 5.94 32.43
N ALA A 465 -12.02 5.53 32.43
CA ALA A 465 -12.45 4.26 31.86
C ALA A 465 -12.23 4.22 30.33
N LEU A 466 -12.81 5.17 29.61
CA LEU A 466 -12.64 5.29 28.16
C LEU A 466 -11.18 5.51 27.78
N PHE A 467 -10.45 6.33 28.54
CA PHE A 467 -9.03 6.55 28.29
C PHE A 467 -8.22 5.25 28.36
N ASN A 468 -8.45 4.44 29.39
CA ASN A 468 -7.78 3.15 29.53
C ASN A 468 -8.17 2.18 28.39
N GLU A 469 -9.43 2.19 27.93
CA GLU A 469 -9.86 1.41 26.75
C GLU A 469 -9.10 1.84 25.49
N MET A 470 -8.97 3.16 25.24
CA MET A 470 -8.22 3.70 24.10
C MET A 470 -6.76 3.25 24.11
N VAL A 471 -6.10 3.37 25.28
CA VAL A 471 -4.71 2.96 25.48
C VAL A 471 -4.53 1.45 25.26
N ALA A 472 -5.46 0.63 25.76
CA ALA A 472 -5.42 -0.82 25.56
C ALA A 472 -5.68 -1.23 24.10
N ASN A 473 -6.49 -0.46 23.37
CA ASN A 473 -6.88 -0.77 21.99
C ASN A 473 -5.78 -0.48 20.95
N TYR A 474 -4.83 0.43 21.24
CA TYR A 474 -3.74 0.74 20.33
C TYR A 474 -2.41 0.93 21.06
N GLU A 475 -1.43 0.08 20.77
CA GLU A 475 -0.14 0.02 21.47
C GLU A 475 0.88 1.07 20.98
N PHE A 476 0.86 1.40 19.69
CA PHE A 476 1.91 2.19 19.03
C PHE A 476 1.70 3.72 19.12
N SER A 477 1.03 4.19 20.17
CA SER A 477 0.82 5.61 20.47
C SER A 477 2.05 6.22 21.18
N LEU A 478 2.06 7.52 21.45
CA LEU A 478 3.12 8.22 22.20
C LEU A 478 3.21 7.71 23.63
N THR A 479 4.33 7.11 24.00
CA THR A 479 4.57 6.53 25.34
C THR A 479 4.34 7.54 26.46
N ARG A 480 4.81 8.78 26.29
CA ARG A 480 4.66 9.88 27.27
C ARG A 480 3.20 10.24 27.58
N LYS A 481 2.26 9.94 26.67
CA LYS A 481 0.83 10.24 26.84
C LYS A 481 0.01 9.03 27.36
N ARG A 482 0.64 7.87 27.60
CA ARG A 482 -0.04 6.62 28.01
C ARG A 482 -0.17 6.48 29.53
N THR A 483 -0.78 7.45 30.20
CA THR A 483 -1.03 7.39 31.64
C THR A 483 -2.17 6.42 31.96
N LYS A 484 -1.94 5.45 32.87
CA LYS A 484 -3.02 4.59 33.36
C LYS A 484 -3.78 5.29 34.48
N PHE A 485 -5.08 5.50 34.29
CA PHE A 485 -5.92 6.13 35.30
C PHE A 485 -6.60 5.08 36.18
N ASN A 486 -6.53 5.27 37.50
CA ASN A 486 -7.34 4.49 38.43
C ASN A 486 -8.81 4.89 38.26
N VAL A 487 -9.60 4.03 37.61
CA VAL A 487 -11.04 4.21 37.52
C VAL A 487 -11.60 3.97 38.92
N ARG A 488 -11.98 5.05 39.63
CA ARG A 488 -12.52 4.94 40.98
C ARG A 488 -13.80 4.10 40.92
N ARG A 489 -13.84 3.06 41.78
CA ARG A 489 -14.92 2.07 41.95
C ARG A 489 -16.34 2.64 42.07
N HIS A 490 -16.46 3.94 42.36
CA HIS A 490 -17.70 4.68 42.58
C HIS A 490 -18.38 5.16 41.28
N GLU A 491 -17.63 5.41 40.20
CA GLU A 491 -18.19 5.85 38.91
C GLU A 491 -18.93 4.71 38.20
N VAL A 492 -18.36 3.50 38.23
CA VAL A 492 -19.00 2.27 37.72
C VAL A 492 -20.25 1.91 38.53
N HIS A 493 -20.25 2.17 39.84
CA HIS A 493 -21.43 2.01 40.69
C HIS A 493 -22.54 3.01 40.33
N LYS A 494 -22.21 4.30 40.16
CA LYS A 494 -23.20 5.33 39.78
C LYS A 494 -23.75 5.14 38.37
N GLN A 495 -22.92 4.70 37.42
CA GLN A 495 -23.39 4.35 36.07
C GLN A 495 -24.33 3.14 36.09
N PHE A 496 -24.03 2.11 36.88
CA PHE A 496 -24.93 0.97 37.07
C PHE A 496 -26.23 1.37 37.77
N GLU A 497 -26.17 2.20 38.82
CA GLU A 497 -27.36 2.76 39.47
C GLU A 497 -28.21 3.62 38.52
N GLY A 498 -27.60 4.34 37.57
CA GLY A 498 -28.31 5.14 36.58
C GLY A 498 -28.95 4.34 35.43
N LEU A 499 -28.43 3.14 35.12
CA LEU A 499 -28.93 2.26 34.04
C LEU A 499 -29.92 1.19 34.53
N MET A 500 -30.16 1.14 35.85
CA MET A 500 -30.92 0.09 36.51
C MET A 500 -32.07 0.69 37.32
N SER A 501 -33.27 0.13 37.21
CA SER A 501 -34.38 0.42 38.12
C SER A 501 -34.50 -0.69 39.17
N LYS A 502 -35.20 -0.39 40.28
CA LYS A 502 -35.45 -1.36 41.35
C LYS A 502 -36.22 -2.58 40.81
N GLU A 503 -37.21 -2.34 39.97
CA GLU A 503 -38.10 -3.35 39.37
C GLU A 503 -37.31 -4.28 38.44
N LYS A 504 -36.49 -3.68 37.56
CA LYS A 504 -35.65 -4.42 36.62
C LYS A 504 -34.63 -5.30 37.34
N LEU A 505 -33.98 -4.76 38.38
CA LEU A 505 -33.02 -5.54 39.16
C LEU A 505 -33.72 -6.67 39.92
N GLN A 506 -34.91 -6.41 40.47
CA GLN A 506 -35.72 -7.40 41.16
C GLN A 506 -36.12 -8.56 40.24
N GLU A 507 -36.48 -8.29 38.99
CA GLU A 507 -36.74 -9.36 38.01
C GLU A 507 -35.46 -10.13 37.64
N LEU A 508 -34.35 -9.41 37.41
CA LEU A 508 -33.10 -10.00 36.94
C LEU A 508 -32.50 -10.98 37.96
N VAL A 509 -32.57 -10.69 39.26
CA VAL A 509 -32.01 -11.56 40.31
C VAL A 509 -32.70 -12.92 40.40
N TRP A 510 -33.91 -13.07 39.84
CA TRP A 510 -34.63 -14.36 39.72
C TRP A 510 -34.44 -15.05 38.37
N LYS A 511 -33.89 -14.34 37.38
CA LYS A 511 -33.57 -14.84 36.03
C LYS A 511 -32.10 -15.23 35.84
N LYS A 512 -31.18 -14.56 36.53
CA LYS A 512 -29.73 -14.77 36.44
C LYS A 512 -29.08 -14.66 37.82
N SER A 513 -27.96 -15.37 38.02
CA SER A 513 -27.16 -15.22 39.24
C SER A 513 -26.54 -13.81 39.31
N ILE A 514 -26.25 -13.32 40.52
CA ILE A 514 -25.59 -12.02 40.74
C ILE A 514 -24.30 -11.90 39.91
N ASN A 515 -23.50 -12.97 39.84
CA ASN A 515 -22.28 -12.98 39.05
C ASN A 515 -22.56 -12.81 37.55
N LYS A 516 -23.63 -13.43 37.03
CA LYS A 516 -23.99 -13.33 35.62
C LYS A 516 -24.57 -11.96 35.28
N ILE A 517 -25.38 -11.38 36.16
CA ILE A 517 -25.86 -9.99 36.04
C ILE A 517 -24.68 -9.03 36.03
N ALA A 518 -23.71 -9.22 36.94
CA ALA A 518 -22.52 -8.38 37.00
C ALA A 518 -21.72 -8.43 35.68
N MET A 519 -21.51 -9.62 35.12
CA MET A 519 -20.87 -9.79 33.82
C MET A 519 -21.62 -9.12 32.67
N ASP A 520 -22.94 -9.32 32.58
CA ASP A 520 -23.76 -8.80 31.49
C ASP A 520 -23.81 -7.26 31.46
N TYR A 521 -23.61 -6.61 32.62
CA TYR A 521 -23.61 -5.15 32.75
C TYR A 521 -22.20 -4.57 32.96
N GLY A 522 -21.15 -5.38 32.81
CA GLY A 522 -19.75 -4.92 32.92
C GLY A 522 -19.37 -4.38 34.30
N VAL A 523 -20.04 -4.82 35.36
CA VAL A 523 -19.83 -4.37 36.75
C VAL A 523 -19.34 -5.49 37.66
N TRP A 524 -18.82 -5.14 38.83
CA TRP A 524 -18.41 -6.12 39.83
C TRP A 524 -19.61 -6.73 40.57
N ARG A 525 -19.53 -8.01 40.96
CA ARG A 525 -20.61 -8.71 41.69
C ARG A 525 -21.06 -7.99 42.96
N TYR A 526 -20.12 -7.32 43.63
CA TYR A 526 -20.37 -6.60 44.86
C TYR A 526 -21.26 -5.37 44.64
N ASN A 527 -21.18 -4.73 43.48
CA ASN A 527 -22.01 -3.57 43.15
C ASN A 527 -23.49 -3.99 43.02
N VAL A 528 -23.75 -5.10 42.32
CA VAL A 528 -25.09 -5.68 42.19
C VAL A 528 -25.63 -6.08 43.57
N ALA A 529 -24.82 -6.74 44.40
CA ALA A 529 -25.21 -7.16 45.74
C ALA A 529 -25.47 -5.98 46.69
N SER A 530 -24.60 -4.96 46.66
CA SER A 530 -24.74 -3.72 47.43
C SER A 530 -26.03 -2.98 47.05
N LEU A 531 -26.35 -2.92 45.75
CA LEU A 531 -27.56 -2.25 45.27
C LEU A 531 -28.84 -3.02 45.65
N CYS A 532 -28.81 -4.36 45.59
CA CYS A 532 -29.90 -5.19 46.11
C CYS A 532 -30.15 -4.93 47.60
N LYS A 533 -29.08 -4.82 48.40
CA LYS A 533 -29.17 -4.50 49.84
C LYS A 533 -29.75 -3.09 50.05
N LYS A 534 -29.24 -2.10 49.31
CA LYS A 534 -29.69 -0.70 49.39
C LYS A 534 -31.17 -0.53 49.02
N TRP A 535 -31.67 -1.28 48.04
CA TRP A 535 -33.06 -1.20 47.58
C TRP A 535 -34.01 -2.20 48.23
N GLY A 536 -33.52 -3.06 49.14
CA GLY A 536 -34.32 -4.07 49.83
C GLY A 536 -34.82 -5.19 48.91
N ILE A 537 -34.07 -5.55 47.87
CA ILE A 537 -34.45 -6.61 46.92
C ILE A 537 -34.14 -7.98 47.52
N LYS A 538 -35.17 -8.85 47.59
CA LYS A 538 -35.02 -10.25 48.03
C LYS A 538 -34.28 -11.07 46.98
N LEU A 539 -33.23 -11.75 47.41
CA LEU A 539 -32.44 -12.66 46.57
C LEU A 539 -32.99 -14.09 46.63
N PRO A 540 -32.81 -14.91 45.58
CA PRO A 540 -33.14 -16.33 45.63
C PRO A 540 -32.36 -17.05 46.75
N PRO A 541 -32.95 -18.07 47.39
CA PRO A 541 -32.32 -18.79 48.49
C PRO A 541 -31.03 -19.51 48.05
N SER A 542 -30.17 -19.81 49.02
CA SER A 542 -28.93 -20.56 48.79
C SER A 542 -29.22 -21.87 48.05
N GLY A 543 -28.46 -22.14 47.00
CA GLY A 543 -28.63 -23.33 46.17
C GLY A 543 -29.71 -23.25 45.07
N TYR A 544 -30.52 -22.18 44.98
CA TYR A 544 -31.54 -22.01 43.92
C TYR A 544 -30.95 -22.15 42.51
N TRP A 545 -29.84 -21.45 42.25
CA TRP A 545 -29.17 -21.48 40.95
C TRP A 545 -28.45 -22.80 40.66
N ASN A 546 -27.99 -23.51 41.69
CA ASN A 546 -27.40 -24.84 41.54
C ASN A 546 -28.48 -25.85 41.15
N LYS A 547 -29.63 -25.86 41.84
CA LYS A 547 -30.77 -26.72 41.52
C LYS A 547 -31.28 -26.51 40.09
N LYS A 548 -31.38 -25.24 39.64
CA LYS A 548 -31.81 -24.90 38.27
C LYS A 548 -30.81 -25.32 37.18
N ARG A 549 -29.52 -25.51 37.53
CA ARG A 549 -28.49 -26.02 36.62
C ARG A 549 -28.58 -27.53 36.39
N PHE A 550 -29.14 -28.27 37.35
CA PHE A 550 -29.37 -29.72 37.26
C PHE A 550 -30.75 -30.10 36.69
N LEU A 551 -31.62 -29.11 36.47
CA LEU A 551 -32.96 -29.25 35.86
C LEU A 551 -32.98 -28.83 34.37
N ARG A 552 -31.80 -28.72 33.74
CA ARG A 552 -31.64 -28.31 32.33
C ARG A 552 -31.00 -29.41 31.51
#